data_AF-A0A6L6AU04-F1
#
_entry.id   AF-A0A6L6AU04-F1
#
_cell.length_a   1.000
_cell.length_b   1.000
_cell.length_c   1.000
_cell.angle_alpha   90.00
_cell.angle_beta   90.00
_cell.angle_gamma   90.00
#
_symmetry.space_group_name_H-M   'P 1'
#
loop_
_entity.id
_entity.type
_entity.pdbx_description
1 polymer ?
#
loop_
_entity_poly.entity_id
_entity_poly.type
_entity_poly.pdbx_seq_one_letter_code
_entity_poly.pdbx_strand_id
1 'polypeptide(L)'
;PIASCEGFVRQIIGWREYVNGMYWYLGADYRNNNQLAATRKLLPLFSDPEKTSMNCMKSTVTDINNRAWVHHIPRLMVLSNLALLTGTNPQEFLDWMREVFIDATEWVMVPNVIGMGLHADGGQMMTKPYAAGGAYISRMSNYCKGCTYNPKLRVGDTACPFTTLYWDFLDRHHEEFAKNHRMSQQVFGLKRLSDLPELKIRAKEVLDGLELGII
;
A
#
# COMPACT_ATOMS: atom_id res chain seq x y z
N PRO A 1 22.92 -20.34 -2.08
CA PRO A 1 22.79 -20.67 -0.64
C PRO A 1 21.41 -21.26 -0.34
N ILE A 2 21.28 -22.08 0.72
CA ILE A 2 20.00 -22.74 1.06
C ILE A 2 18.86 -21.73 1.28
N ALA A 3 19.14 -20.60 1.93
CA ALA A 3 18.15 -19.55 2.18
C ALA A 3 17.53 -18.98 0.89
N SER A 4 18.31 -18.88 -0.20
CA SER A 4 17.80 -18.41 -1.49
C SER A 4 16.88 -19.45 -2.15
N CYS A 5 17.25 -20.73 -2.08
CA CYS A 5 16.47 -21.82 -2.63
C CYS A 5 15.15 -21.98 -1.86
N GLU A 6 15.22 -22.06 -0.53
CA GLU A 6 14.05 -22.12 0.35
C GLU A 6 13.11 -20.94 0.10
N GLY A 7 13.65 -19.71 0.05
CA GLY A 7 12.86 -18.51 -0.15
C GLY A 7 12.08 -18.53 -1.47
N PHE A 8 12.73 -18.97 -2.56
CA PHE A 8 12.08 -19.12 -3.87
C PHE A 8 11.01 -20.21 -3.86
N VAL A 9 11.36 -21.42 -3.37
CA VAL A 9 10.43 -22.55 -3.28
C VAL A 9 9.19 -22.18 -2.45
N ARG A 10 9.38 -21.51 -1.32
CA ARG A 10 8.28 -21.04 -0.45
C ARG A 10 7.34 -20.04 -1.13
N GLN A 11 7.80 -19.24 -2.11
CA GLN A 11 6.86 -18.38 -2.85
C GLN A 11 5.93 -19.20 -3.74
N ILE A 12 6.40 -20.34 -4.26
CA ILE A 12 5.62 -21.20 -5.15
C ILE A 12 4.77 -22.16 -4.32
N ILE A 13 5.37 -23.14 -3.64
CA ILE A 13 4.61 -24.18 -2.94
C ILE A 13 3.97 -23.69 -1.63
N GLY A 14 4.39 -22.52 -1.13
CA GLY A 14 3.78 -21.85 0.01
C GLY A 14 2.76 -20.83 -0.47
N TRP A 15 3.22 -19.62 -0.82
CA TRP A 15 2.31 -18.49 -1.08
C TRP A 15 1.38 -18.71 -2.28
N ARG A 16 1.87 -19.15 -3.43
CA ARG A 16 1.02 -19.33 -4.61
C ARG A 16 -0.07 -20.38 -4.37
N GLU A 17 0.27 -21.52 -3.78
CA GLU A 17 -0.70 -22.56 -3.44
C GLU A 17 -1.66 -22.12 -2.33
N TYR A 18 -1.17 -21.44 -1.30
CA TYR A 18 -2.00 -20.87 -0.24
C TYR A 18 -3.02 -19.87 -0.79
N VAL A 19 -2.58 -18.92 -1.63
CA VAL A 19 -3.45 -17.94 -2.28
C VAL A 19 -4.51 -18.65 -3.13
N ASN A 20 -4.14 -19.68 -3.89
CA ASN A 20 -5.08 -20.45 -4.68
C ASN A 20 -6.16 -21.12 -3.81
N GLY A 21 -5.76 -21.80 -2.74
CA GLY A 21 -6.69 -22.42 -1.79
C GLY A 21 -7.60 -21.40 -1.11
N MET A 22 -7.03 -20.27 -0.67
CA MET A 22 -7.78 -19.20 0.01
C MET A 22 -8.83 -18.59 -0.91
N TYR A 23 -8.52 -18.36 -2.19
CA TYR A 23 -9.50 -17.81 -3.14
C TYR A 23 -10.78 -18.67 -3.20
N TRP A 24 -10.64 -19.98 -3.30
CA TRP A 24 -11.80 -20.89 -3.33
C TRP A 24 -12.48 -21.02 -1.98
N TYR A 25 -11.70 -21.07 -0.89
CA TYR A 25 -12.22 -21.18 0.47
C TYR A 25 -13.05 -19.96 0.91
N LEU A 26 -12.58 -18.75 0.56
CA LEU A 26 -13.23 -17.50 0.94
C LEU A 26 -14.47 -17.18 0.08
N GLY A 27 -14.60 -17.81 -1.09
CA GLY A 27 -15.76 -17.69 -1.95
C GLY A 27 -15.79 -16.42 -2.80
N ALA A 28 -16.79 -16.35 -3.69
CA ALA A 28 -16.90 -15.30 -4.70
C ALA A 28 -17.06 -13.89 -4.12
N ASP A 29 -17.75 -13.77 -2.98
CA ASP A 29 -18.03 -12.47 -2.34
C ASP A 29 -16.81 -11.84 -1.67
N TYR A 30 -15.74 -12.61 -1.44
CA TYR A 30 -14.53 -12.08 -0.80
C TYR A 30 -13.94 -10.88 -1.54
N ARG A 31 -14.10 -10.82 -2.87
CA ARG A 31 -13.66 -9.67 -3.68
C ARG A 31 -14.32 -8.34 -3.28
N ASN A 32 -15.47 -8.38 -2.62
CA ASN A 32 -16.29 -7.22 -2.26
C ASN A 32 -15.98 -6.69 -0.84
N ASN A 33 -15.04 -7.31 -0.13
CA ASN A 33 -14.65 -6.87 1.21
C ASN A 33 -14.09 -5.43 1.19
N ASN A 34 -14.44 -4.66 2.21
CA ASN A 34 -14.04 -3.28 2.41
C ASN A 34 -14.20 -2.86 3.89
N GLN A 35 -13.60 -3.64 4.80
CA GLN A 35 -13.81 -3.53 6.24
C GLN A 35 -13.32 -2.19 6.80
N LEU A 36 -12.34 -1.56 6.13
CA LEU A 36 -11.83 -0.22 6.45
C LEU A 36 -12.69 0.92 5.87
N ALA A 37 -13.81 0.62 5.21
CA ALA A 37 -14.72 1.58 4.58
C ALA A 37 -14.02 2.56 3.61
N ALA A 38 -13.06 2.05 2.84
CA ALA A 38 -12.25 2.80 1.91
C ALA A 38 -13.05 3.14 0.62
N THR A 39 -13.25 4.42 0.33
CA THR A 39 -14.17 4.88 -0.75
C THR A 39 -13.52 5.81 -1.77
N ARG A 40 -12.25 6.17 -1.59
CA ARG A 40 -11.56 7.06 -2.53
C ARG A 40 -11.39 6.38 -3.88
N LYS A 41 -11.67 7.10 -4.97
CA LYS A 41 -11.46 6.59 -6.33
C LYS A 41 -9.99 6.28 -6.58
N LEU A 42 -9.72 5.44 -7.57
CA LEU A 42 -8.37 5.19 -8.05
C LEU A 42 -7.70 6.52 -8.46
N LEU A 43 -6.53 6.78 -7.88
CA LEU A 43 -5.79 8.03 -8.10
C LEU A 43 -5.17 8.07 -9.51
N PRO A 44 -5.09 9.25 -10.15
CA PRO A 44 -4.61 9.39 -11.53
C PRO A 44 -3.17 8.88 -11.74
N LEU A 45 -2.34 8.98 -10.71
CA LEU A 45 -0.94 8.51 -10.73
C LEU A 45 -0.79 7.01 -11.02
N PHE A 46 -1.83 6.19 -10.79
CA PHE A 46 -1.78 4.76 -11.09
C PHE A 46 -1.82 4.50 -12.60
N SER A 47 -2.41 5.40 -13.38
CA SER A 47 -2.48 5.30 -14.85
C SER A 47 -1.45 6.18 -15.55
N ASP A 48 -1.01 7.28 -14.91
CA ASP A 48 -0.08 8.25 -15.49
C ASP A 48 1.08 8.56 -14.52
N PRO A 49 2.32 8.11 -14.82
CA PRO A 49 3.48 8.35 -13.96
C PRO A 49 3.88 9.82 -13.86
N GLU A 50 3.38 10.70 -14.74
CA GLU A 50 3.63 12.15 -14.68
C GLU A 50 2.67 12.89 -13.72
N LYS A 51 1.63 12.21 -13.21
CA LYS A 51 0.69 12.74 -12.21
C LYS A 51 1.22 12.66 -10.77
N THR A 52 2.53 12.50 -10.62
CA THR A 52 3.18 12.51 -9.30
C THR A 52 4.66 12.89 -9.38
N SER A 53 5.15 13.56 -8.34
CA SER A 53 6.57 13.82 -8.09
C SER A 53 7.20 12.78 -7.15
N MET A 54 6.41 11.82 -6.65
CA MET A 54 6.94 10.70 -5.86
C MET A 54 7.73 9.75 -6.77
N ASN A 55 9.07 9.85 -6.72
CA ASN A 55 9.96 9.07 -7.58
C ASN A 55 9.72 7.54 -7.52
N CYS A 56 9.36 7.00 -6.35
CA CYS A 56 9.02 5.57 -6.21
C CYS A 56 7.76 5.19 -7.02
N MET A 57 6.71 6.01 -6.98
CA MET A 57 5.48 5.79 -7.76
C MET A 57 5.75 5.99 -9.25
N LYS A 58 6.35 7.11 -9.62
CA LYS A 58 6.70 7.43 -11.01
C LYS A 58 7.50 6.31 -11.65
N SER A 59 8.57 5.85 -11.00
CA SER A 59 9.40 4.75 -11.49
C SER A 59 8.63 3.43 -11.60
N THR A 60 7.83 3.07 -10.58
CA THR A 60 7.10 1.80 -10.57
C THR A 60 6.01 1.75 -11.65
N VAL A 61 5.26 2.84 -11.82
CA VAL A 61 4.20 2.93 -12.84
C VAL A 61 4.80 2.99 -14.24
N THR A 62 5.93 3.68 -14.43
CA THR A 62 6.68 3.67 -15.70
C THR A 62 7.11 2.25 -16.08
N ASP A 63 7.65 1.49 -15.12
CA ASP A 63 8.06 0.10 -15.32
C ASP A 63 6.89 -0.83 -15.67
N ILE A 64 5.70 -0.56 -15.12
CA ILE A 64 4.46 -1.29 -15.46
C ILE A 64 4.02 -0.93 -16.87
N ASN A 65 3.95 0.36 -17.21
CA ASN A 65 3.53 0.81 -18.55
C ASN A 65 4.44 0.23 -19.66
N ASN A 66 5.74 0.08 -19.37
CA ASN A 66 6.70 -0.44 -20.34
C ASN A 66 6.72 -1.98 -20.45
N ARG A 67 6.34 -2.70 -19.40
CA ARG A 67 6.63 -4.15 -19.27
C ARG A 67 5.47 -5.02 -18.79
N ALA A 68 4.35 -4.39 -18.38
CA ALA A 68 3.26 -5.00 -17.63
C ALA A 68 3.72 -5.79 -16.40
N TRP A 69 4.85 -5.40 -15.79
CA TRP A 69 5.46 -6.16 -14.70
C TRP A 69 6.40 -5.34 -13.81
N VAL A 70 6.29 -5.61 -12.51
CA VAL A 70 7.30 -5.35 -11.47
C VAL A 70 7.32 -6.53 -10.52
N HIS A 71 8.43 -6.71 -9.79
CA HIS A 71 8.54 -7.75 -8.77
C HIS A 71 7.62 -7.47 -7.57
N HIS A 72 7.50 -8.44 -6.66
CA HIS A 72 6.49 -8.43 -5.59
C HIS A 72 6.52 -7.20 -4.66
N ILE A 73 7.71 -6.73 -4.25
CA ILE A 73 7.83 -5.67 -3.22
C ILE A 73 7.27 -4.31 -3.68
N PRO A 74 7.51 -3.81 -4.90
CA PRO A 74 6.84 -2.62 -5.40
C PRO A 74 5.31 -2.77 -5.44
N ARG A 75 4.79 -3.96 -5.78
CA ARG A 75 3.34 -4.20 -5.72
C ARG A 75 2.80 -4.00 -4.31
N LEU A 76 3.45 -4.61 -3.31
CA LEU A 76 2.98 -4.57 -1.92
C LEU A 76 3.27 -3.23 -1.22
N MET A 77 4.53 -2.79 -1.24
CA MET A 77 5.02 -1.73 -0.36
C MET A 77 5.08 -0.34 -1.02
N VAL A 78 4.80 -0.25 -2.32
CA VAL A 78 4.69 1.02 -3.05
C VAL A 78 3.24 1.20 -3.51
N LEU A 79 2.73 0.33 -4.39
CA LEU A 79 1.38 0.46 -4.96
C LEU A 79 0.28 0.21 -3.92
N SER A 80 0.21 -1.01 -3.37
CA SER A 80 -0.84 -1.37 -2.40
C SER A 80 -0.70 -0.58 -1.10
N ASN A 81 0.53 -0.31 -0.65
CA ASN A 81 0.76 0.56 0.51
C ASN A 81 0.20 1.97 0.25
N LEU A 82 0.42 2.59 -0.91
CA LEU A 82 -0.19 3.88 -1.20
C LEU A 82 -1.72 3.78 -1.23
N ALA A 83 -2.27 2.79 -1.95
CA ALA A 83 -3.72 2.59 -2.05
C ALA A 83 -4.38 2.39 -0.67
N LEU A 84 -3.73 1.63 0.21
CA LEU A 84 -4.13 1.44 1.61
C LEU A 84 -4.08 2.76 2.39
N LEU A 85 -2.94 3.46 2.32
CA LEU A 85 -2.71 4.71 3.04
C LEU A 85 -3.62 5.84 2.56
N THR A 86 -4.07 5.83 1.30
CA THR A 86 -5.02 6.78 0.77
C THR A 86 -6.46 6.31 0.93
N GLY A 87 -6.74 5.12 1.46
CA GLY A 87 -8.12 4.62 1.55
C GLY A 87 -8.80 4.51 0.18
N THR A 88 -8.04 4.07 -0.83
CA THR A 88 -8.54 3.78 -2.18
C THR A 88 -9.53 2.63 -2.12
N ASN A 89 -10.60 2.73 -2.92
CA ASN A 89 -11.61 1.69 -3.07
C ASN A 89 -10.93 0.36 -3.47
N PRO A 90 -11.11 -0.72 -2.70
CA PRO A 90 -10.39 -1.96 -2.94
C PRO A 90 -10.74 -2.62 -4.26
N GLN A 91 -11.97 -2.46 -4.74
CA GLN A 91 -12.44 -3.04 -6.00
C GLN A 91 -11.85 -2.26 -7.19
N GLU A 92 -11.85 -0.93 -7.16
CA GLU A 92 -11.19 -0.13 -8.21
C GLU A 92 -9.69 -0.42 -8.30
N PHE A 93 -9.01 -0.55 -7.16
CA PHE A 93 -7.59 -0.90 -7.14
C PHE A 93 -7.33 -2.34 -7.61
N LEU A 94 -8.18 -3.30 -7.23
CA LEU A 94 -8.11 -4.68 -7.72
C LEU A 94 -8.27 -4.74 -9.24
N ASP A 95 -9.24 -4.02 -9.80
CA ASP A 95 -9.50 -4.03 -11.23
C ASP A 95 -8.33 -3.41 -12.00
N TRP A 96 -7.77 -2.30 -11.53
CA TRP A 96 -6.55 -1.72 -12.11
C TRP A 96 -5.36 -2.69 -12.05
N MET A 97 -5.10 -3.28 -10.89
CA MET A 97 -4.01 -4.24 -10.73
C MET A 97 -4.19 -5.46 -11.67
N ARG A 98 -5.44 -5.86 -11.95
CA ARG A 98 -5.74 -6.94 -12.89
C ARG A 98 -5.53 -6.56 -14.35
N GLU A 99 -5.74 -5.29 -14.69
CA GLU A 99 -5.58 -4.78 -16.04
C GLU A 99 -4.10 -4.63 -16.43
N VAL A 100 -3.26 -4.15 -15.50
CA VAL A 100 -1.89 -3.70 -15.84
C VAL A 100 -0.79 -4.75 -15.66
N PHE A 101 -1.07 -5.86 -14.97
CA PHE A 101 -0.08 -6.92 -14.72
C PHE A 101 -0.29 -8.13 -15.64
N ILE A 102 0.78 -8.54 -16.35
CA ILE A 102 0.74 -9.67 -17.28
C ILE A 102 0.44 -11.02 -16.61
N ASP A 103 0.73 -11.12 -15.32
CA ASP A 103 0.53 -12.32 -14.51
C ASP A 103 -0.75 -12.27 -13.65
N ALA A 104 -1.66 -11.35 -13.96
CA ALA A 104 -2.90 -11.17 -13.22
C ALA A 104 -4.01 -12.14 -13.66
N THR A 105 -4.46 -12.96 -12.72
CA THR A 105 -5.73 -13.71 -12.81
C THR A 105 -6.52 -13.54 -11.51
N GLU A 106 -7.84 -13.71 -11.53
CA GLU A 106 -8.67 -13.44 -10.35
C GLU A 106 -8.24 -14.23 -9.11
N TRP A 107 -7.97 -15.52 -9.27
CA TRP A 107 -7.62 -16.38 -8.14
C TRP A 107 -6.34 -15.96 -7.42
N VAL A 108 -5.40 -15.32 -8.12
CA VAL A 108 -4.16 -14.84 -7.52
C VAL A 108 -4.28 -13.39 -7.04
N MET A 109 -5.01 -12.56 -7.78
CA MET A 109 -5.10 -11.13 -7.50
C MET A 109 -6.07 -10.81 -6.37
N VAL A 110 -7.21 -11.48 -6.29
CA VAL A 110 -8.24 -11.19 -5.28
C VAL A 110 -7.68 -11.34 -3.85
N PRO A 111 -7.07 -12.47 -3.46
CA PRO A 111 -6.54 -12.60 -2.09
C PRO A 111 -5.35 -11.67 -1.83
N ASN A 112 -4.45 -11.51 -2.80
CA ASN A 112 -3.28 -10.65 -2.63
C ASN A 112 -3.64 -9.16 -2.51
N VAL A 113 -4.63 -8.67 -3.26
CA VAL A 113 -5.05 -7.27 -3.20
C VAL A 113 -5.95 -7.03 -2.00
N ILE A 114 -7.05 -7.77 -1.87
CA ILE A 114 -8.07 -7.53 -0.84
C ILE A 114 -7.52 -7.88 0.55
N GLY A 115 -6.85 -9.02 0.70
CA GLY A 115 -6.31 -9.46 2.00
C GLY A 115 -4.95 -8.85 2.30
N MET A 116 -3.92 -9.25 1.54
CA MET A 116 -2.54 -8.88 1.85
C MET A 116 -2.25 -7.38 1.63
N GLY A 117 -2.66 -6.83 0.50
CA GLY A 117 -2.32 -5.47 0.09
C GLY A 117 -3.10 -4.39 0.84
N LEU A 118 -4.42 -4.52 0.86
CA LEU A 118 -5.32 -3.48 1.37
C LEU A 118 -5.93 -3.79 2.73
N HIS A 119 -5.70 -4.99 3.28
CA HIS A 119 -6.30 -5.41 4.55
C HIS A 119 -7.82 -5.18 4.60
N ALA A 120 -8.46 -5.21 3.42
CA ALA A 120 -9.86 -4.92 3.24
C ALA A 120 -10.73 -6.05 3.79
N ASP A 121 -10.16 -7.22 4.07
CA ASP A 121 -10.85 -8.38 4.67
C ASP A 121 -10.92 -8.37 6.20
N GLY A 122 -10.40 -7.32 6.86
CA GLY A 122 -10.34 -7.24 8.32
C GLY A 122 -9.35 -8.23 8.96
N GLY A 123 -8.39 -8.73 8.19
CA GLY A 123 -7.30 -9.57 8.68
C GLY A 123 -7.55 -11.07 8.64
N GLN A 124 -8.54 -11.54 7.86
CA GLN A 124 -8.78 -12.96 7.62
C GLN A 124 -7.55 -13.64 6.99
N MET A 125 -6.90 -12.99 6.03
CA MET A 125 -5.69 -13.51 5.41
C MET A 125 -4.42 -13.11 6.17
N MET A 126 -4.32 -11.83 6.54
CA MET A 126 -3.12 -11.26 7.17
C MET A 126 -3.48 -10.47 8.42
N THR A 127 -2.98 -10.92 9.58
CA THR A 127 -3.27 -10.30 10.88
C THR A 127 -2.73 -8.88 11.07
N LYS A 128 -1.97 -8.32 10.13
CA LYS A 128 -1.42 -6.97 10.21
C LYS A 128 -1.45 -6.31 8.83
N PRO A 129 -1.93 -5.06 8.71
CA PRO A 129 -1.82 -4.32 7.46
C PRO A 129 -0.35 -4.03 7.09
N TYR A 130 -0.01 -4.16 5.82
CA TYR A 130 1.31 -3.77 5.28
C TYR A 130 1.40 -2.25 5.03
N ALA A 131 1.08 -1.45 6.05
CA ALA A 131 1.21 0.00 6.02
C ALA A 131 2.63 0.43 6.43
N ALA A 132 3.26 1.29 5.63
CA ALA A 132 4.59 1.82 5.95
C ALA A 132 4.81 3.24 5.40
N GLY A 133 5.51 4.07 6.18
CA GLY A 133 5.95 5.40 5.75
C GLY A 133 7.20 5.39 4.87
N GLY A 134 7.63 6.58 4.43
CA GLY A 134 8.78 6.77 3.54
C GLY A 134 10.11 6.23 4.07
N ALA A 135 10.26 6.10 5.41
CA ALA A 135 11.44 5.49 6.02
C ALA A 135 11.67 4.03 5.59
N TYR A 136 10.60 3.26 5.34
CA TYR A 136 10.72 1.90 4.80
C TYR A 136 11.26 1.93 3.37
N ILE A 137 10.62 2.71 2.50
CA ILE A 137 10.99 2.82 1.09
C ILE A 137 12.45 3.30 0.97
N SER A 138 12.84 4.30 1.75
CA SER A 138 14.21 4.82 1.77
C SER A 138 15.26 3.79 2.20
N ARG A 139 14.90 2.83 3.05
CA ARG A 139 15.83 1.79 3.51
C ARG A 139 15.94 0.63 2.52
N MET A 140 14.85 0.32 1.81
CA MET A 140 14.74 -0.86 0.96
C MET A 140 14.96 -0.57 -0.53
N SER A 141 15.22 0.70 -0.89
CA SER A 141 15.35 1.13 -2.28
C SER A 141 16.28 2.33 -2.41
N ASN A 142 16.57 2.71 -3.65
CA ASN A 142 17.29 3.93 -3.98
C ASN A 142 16.38 5.08 -4.45
N TYR A 143 15.04 4.93 -4.41
CA TYR A 143 14.10 5.92 -4.95
C TYR A 143 14.17 7.28 -4.26
N CYS A 144 14.46 7.30 -2.96
CA CYS A 144 14.48 8.54 -2.18
C CYS A 144 15.68 9.43 -2.49
N LYS A 145 16.76 8.88 -3.07
CA LYS A 145 17.91 9.68 -3.50
C LYS A 145 17.52 10.49 -4.73
N GLY A 146 17.50 11.82 -4.61
CA GLY A 146 17.07 12.72 -5.69
C GLY A 146 15.55 12.88 -5.82
N CYS A 147 14.76 12.33 -4.89
CA CYS A 147 13.33 12.63 -4.82
C CYS A 147 13.12 14.03 -4.25
N THR A 148 12.13 14.78 -4.77
CA THR A 148 11.70 16.09 -4.24
C THR A 148 11.28 16.01 -2.77
N TYR A 149 10.83 14.82 -2.34
CA TYR A 149 10.34 14.59 -1.00
C TYR A 149 11.37 13.93 -0.08
N ASN A 150 11.42 14.39 1.17
CA ASN A 150 12.27 13.85 2.22
C ASN A 150 11.52 12.76 3.03
N PRO A 151 11.98 11.49 3.01
CA PRO A 151 11.31 10.40 3.74
C PRO A 151 11.33 10.55 5.26
N LYS A 152 12.18 11.44 5.81
CA LYS A 152 12.28 11.70 7.25
C LYS A 152 11.25 12.70 7.77
N LEU A 153 10.67 13.49 6.87
CA LEU A 153 9.70 14.53 7.21
C LEU A 153 8.27 14.00 7.03
N ARG A 154 7.39 14.36 7.96
CA ARG A 154 5.94 14.05 7.95
C ARG A 154 5.05 15.28 7.83
N VAL A 155 5.63 16.48 7.98
CA VAL A 155 4.97 17.79 7.84
C VAL A 155 5.86 18.73 7.03
N GLY A 156 5.24 19.73 6.42
CA GLY A 156 5.89 20.69 5.51
C GLY A 156 5.88 20.26 4.05
N ASP A 157 6.19 21.21 3.17
CA ASP A 157 6.00 21.09 1.72
C ASP A 157 6.80 19.95 1.08
N THR A 158 7.99 19.66 1.63
CA THR A 158 8.89 18.59 1.16
C THR A 158 8.72 17.29 1.94
N ALA A 159 7.72 17.18 2.82
CA ALA A 159 7.43 15.92 3.51
C ALA A 159 7.03 14.82 2.54
N CYS A 160 7.55 13.62 2.75
CA CYS A 160 7.15 12.45 1.96
C CYS A 160 5.66 12.14 2.17
N PRO A 161 4.87 12.05 1.09
CA PRO A 161 3.46 11.66 1.17
C PRO A 161 3.25 10.36 1.93
N PHE A 162 4.06 9.33 1.68
CA PHE A 162 3.99 8.06 2.44
C PHE A 162 4.20 8.26 3.94
N THR A 163 5.18 9.08 4.34
CA THR A 163 5.44 9.32 5.78
C THR A 163 4.28 10.06 6.43
N THR A 164 3.74 11.06 5.76
CA THR A 164 2.56 11.82 6.21
C THR A 164 1.34 10.90 6.35
N LEU A 165 0.97 10.22 5.26
CA LEU A 165 -0.22 9.39 5.17
C LEU A 165 -0.15 8.14 6.05
N TYR A 166 1.05 7.62 6.34
CA TYR A 166 1.22 6.52 7.28
C TYR A 166 0.72 6.87 8.68
N TRP A 167 1.07 8.05 9.18
CA TRP A 167 0.62 8.47 10.50
C TRP A 167 -0.85 8.85 10.50
N ASP A 168 -1.34 9.50 9.44
CA ASP A 168 -2.77 9.77 9.26
C ASP A 168 -3.61 8.49 9.23
N PHE A 169 -3.15 7.46 8.51
CA PHE A 169 -3.79 6.14 8.46
C PHE A 169 -3.87 5.47 9.84
N LEU A 170 -2.79 5.52 10.62
CA LEU A 170 -2.82 4.96 11.96
C LEU A 170 -3.76 5.72 12.89
N ASP A 171 -3.82 7.05 12.77
CA ASP A 171 -4.69 7.88 13.59
C ASP A 171 -6.17 7.66 13.26
N ARG A 172 -6.53 7.70 11.96
CA ARG A 172 -7.93 7.58 11.51
C ARG A 172 -8.54 6.19 11.77
N HIS A 173 -7.72 5.15 11.86
CA HIS A 173 -8.14 3.77 12.21
C HIS A 173 -7.67 3.36 13.61
N HIS A 174 -7.34 4.32 14.48
CA HIS A 174 -6.79 4.06 15.82
C HIS A 174 -7.64 3.07 16.63
N GLU A 175 -8.97 3.25 16.64
CA GLU A 175 -9.86 2.41 17.46
C GLU A 175 -9.87 0.94 17.04
N GLU A 176 -9.76 0.68 15.74
CA GLU A 176 -9.70 -0.68 15.19
C GLU A 176 -8.33 -1.30 15.47
N PHE A 177 -7.24 -0.58 15.16
CA PHE A 177 -5.89 -1.10 15.33
C PHE A 177 -5.45 -1.21 16.79
N ALA A 178 -6.02 -0.43 17.70
CA ALA A 178 -5.77 -0.56 19.14
C ALA A 178 -6.16 -1.95 19.69
N LYS A 179 -7.12 -2.64 19.04
CA LYS A 179 -7.55 -4.00 19.40
C LYS A 179 -6.59 -5.07 18.88
N ASN A 180 -5.73 -4.74 17.92
CA ASN A 180 -4.78 -5.68 17.31
C ASN A 180 -3.43 -5.63 18.04
N HIS A 181 -3.11 -6.69 18.80
CA HIS A 181 -1.86 -6.77 19.55
C HIS A 181 -0.59 -6.58 18.69
N ARG A 182 -0.61 -6.97 17.40
CA ARG A 182 0.53 -6.81 16.48
C ARG A 182 0.72 -5.36 15.98
N MET A 183 -0.26 -4.49 16.21
CA MET A 183 -0.25 -3.06 15.88
C MET A 183 0.03 -2.17 17.10
N SER A 184 0.08 -2.73 18.31
CA SER A 184 0.25 -2.00 19.58
C SER A 184 1.42 -1.00 19.57
N GLN A 185 2.58 -1.39 19.04
CA GLN A 185 3.76 -0.51 18.96
C GLN A 185 3.54 0.69 18.02
N GLN A 186 2.92 0.46 16.86
CA GLN A 186 2.62 1.50 15.87
C GLN A 186 1.60 2.50 16.43
N VAL A 187 0.52 1.97 17.03
CA VAL A 187 -0.53 2.77 17.67
C VAL A 187 0.03 3.58 18.84
N PHE A 188 0.91 2.99 19.67
CA PHE A 188 1.59 3.72 20.74
C PHE A 188 2.49 4.84 20.21
N GLY A 189 3.07 4.66 19.02
CA GLY A 189 3.88 5.68 18.34
C GLY A 189 3.13 6.98 18.10
N LEU A 190 1.81 6.94 17.85
CA LEU A 190 0.98 8.13 17.66
C LEU A 190 1.01 9.07 18.88
N LYS A 191 1.00 8.50 20.09
CA LYS A 191 1.03 9.28 21.35
C LYS A 191 2.32 10.09 21.54
N ARG A 192 3.36 9.80 20.75
CA ARG A 192 4.66 10.48 20.81
C ARG A 192 4.79 11.61 19.78
N LEU A 193 3.81 11.79 18.91
CA LEU A 193 3.80 12.85 17.91
C LEU A 193 3.32 14.16 18.57
N SER A 194 4.20 15.15 18.60
CA SER A 194 3.85 16.51 19.05
C SER A 194 3.20 17.35 17.95
N ASP A 195 3.30 16.90 16.69
CA ASP A 195 2.92 17.61 15.46
C ASP A 195 1.70 16.96 14.77
N LEU A 196 0.83 16.30 15.54
CA LEU A 196 -0.35 15.60 15.01
C LEU A 196 -1.37 16.56 14.34
N PRO A 197 -1.67 17.76 14.86
CA PRO A 197 -2.54 18.72 14.16
C PRO A 197 -1.98 19.13 12.79
N GLU A 198 -0.70 19.46 12.70
CA GLU A 198 -0.02 19.84 11.47
C GLU A 198 0.05 18.67 10.48
N LEU A 199 0.28 17.46 10.98
CA LEU A 199 0.24 16.23 10.19
C LEU A 199 -1.13 16.05 9.52
N LYS A 200 -2.23 16.26 10.24
CA LYS A 200 -3.59 16.11 9.68
C LYS A 200 -3.89 17.13 8.58
N ILE A 201 -3.45 18.37 8.76
CA ILE A 201 -3.54 19.40 7.72
C ILE A 201 -2.76 18.95 6.49
N ARG A 202 -1.50 18.53 6.69
CA ARG A 202 -0.65 18.07 5.60
C ARG A 202 -1.20 16.82 4.91
N ALA A 203 -1.79 15.89 5.65
CA ALA A 203 -2.39 14.68 5.10
C ALA A 203 -3.55 15.03 4.16
N LYS A 204 -4.40 16.00 4.55
CA LYS A 204 -5.47 16.49 3.69
C LYS A 204 -4.94 17.12 2.40
N GLU A 205 -3.94 18.01 2.49
CA GLU A 205 -3.30 18.63 1.32
C GLU A 205 -2.71 17.58 0.37
N VAL A 206 -2.05 16.56 0.93
CA VAL A 206 -1.49 15.45 0.16
C VAL A 206 -2.60 14.67 -0.53
N LEU A 207 -3.71 14.34 0.14
CA LEU A 207 -4.83 13.62 -0.47
C LEU A 207 -5.48 14.44 -1.61
N ASP A 208 -5.80 15.71 -1.35
CA ASP A 208 -6.38 16.62 -2.35
C ASP A 208 -5.44 16.76 -3.56
N GLY A 209 -4.13 16.91 -3.31
CA GLY A 209 -3.14 17.03 -4.37
C GLY A 209 -2.91 15.72 -5.15
N LEU A 210 -3.04 14.55 -4.52
CA LEU A 210 -3.00 13.25 -5.21
C LEU A 210 -4.21 13.07 -6.13
N GLU A 211 -5.40 13.52 -5.72
CA GLU A 211 -6.61 13.49 -6.54
C GLU A 211 -6.49 14.41 -7.77
N LEU A 212 -5.82 15.55 -7.62
CA LEU A 212 -5.51 16.47 -8.73
C LEU A 212 -4.29 16.04 -9.57
N GLY A 213 -3.50 15.07 -9.08
CA GLY A 213 -2.28 14.59 -9.75
C GLY A 213 -1.13 15.60 -9.75
N ILE A 214 -0.97 16.34 -8.64
CA ILE A 214 0.04 17.41 -8.47
C ILE A 214 1.04 17.16 -7.32
N ILE A 215 0.95 16.00 -6.66
CA ILE A 215 1.87 15.56 -5.58
C ILE A 215 2.90 14.61 -6.15
#